data_AF-A0A358R249-F1
#
_entry.id   AF-A0A358R249-F1
#
_cell.length_a   1.000
_cell.length_b   1.000
_cell.length_c   1.000
_cell.angle_alpha   90.00
_cell.angle_beta   90.00
_cell.angle_gamma   90.00
#
_symmetry.space_group_name_H-M   'P 1'
#
loop_
_entity.id
_entity.type
_entity.pdbx_description
1 polymer ?
#
loop_
_entity_poly.entity_id
_entity_poly.type
_entity_poly.pdbx_seq_one_letter_code
_entity_poly.pdbx_strand_id
1 'polypeptide(L)'
;MGWPFRIKTPVCPSCGSKDTTTGRSIRLAAGLSLGIGVSLILYLVGYLYPLGRIVIPFTFISGMVICIIPPLGRYCCLECDAYWNPDNPSLFWRVKPPGL
;
A
#
# COMPACT_ATOMS: atom_id res chain seq x y z
N MET A 1 12.26 -4.09 -22.47
CA MET A 1 10.98 -4.83 -22.36
C MET A 1 9.98 -3.95 -21.61
N GLY A 2 9.17 -3.18 -22.34
CA GLY A 2 8.14 -2.32 -21.74
C GLY A 2 6.84 -3.11 -21.60
N TRP A 3 6.36 -3.29 -20.36
CA TRP A 3 5.09 -3.96 -20.09
C TRP A 3 3.91 -3.10 -20.60
N PRO A 4 2.95 -3.66 -21.36
CA PRO A 4 1.92 -2.90 -22.08
C PRO A 4 0.76 -2.34 -21.23
N PHE A 5 0.83 -2.42 -19.90
CA PHE A 5 -0.24 -2.01 -18.99
C PHE A 5 0.16 -0.89 -18.02
N ARG A 6 1.00 0.06 -18.45
CA ARG A 6 1.19 1.30 -17.66
C ARG A 6 -0.12 2.09 -17.70
N ILE A 7 -0.93 1.92 -16.66
CA ILE A 7 -2.06 2.79 -16.36
C ILE A 7 -1.50 4.22 -16.39
N LYS A 8 -2.03 5.08 -17.26
CA LYS A 8 -1.63 6.49 -17.32
C LYS A 8 -2.02 7.14 -16.00
N THR A 9 -1.08 7.22 -15.08
CA THR A 9 -1.24 7.91 -13.81
C THR A 9 -0.81 9.38 -13.97
N PRO A 10 -1.50 10.32 -13.30
CA PRO A 10 -1.10 11.72 -13.35
C PRO A 10 0.28 11.90 -12.71
N VAL A 11 0.99 12.92 -13.20
CA VAL A 11 2.26 13.36 -12.60
C VAL A 11 1.97 13.85 -11.18
N CYS A 12 2.88 13.57 -10.25
CA CYS A 12 2.74 14.05 -8.89
C CYS A 12 2.83 15.58 -8.85
N PRO A 13 1.84 16.30 -8.29
CA PRO A 13 1.89 17.75 -8.17
C PRO A 13 2.92 18.25 -7.15
N SER A 14 3.40 17.38 -6.25
CA SER A 14 4.36 17.76 -5.20
C SER A 14 5.82 17.71 -5.66
N CYS A 15 6.25 16.63 -6.34
CA CYS A 15 7.64 16.45 -6.77
C CYS A 15 7.83 16.39 -8.30
N GLY A 16 6.76 16.38 -9.09
CA GLY A 16 6.85 16.25 -10.54
C GLY A 16 7.17 14.82 -11.05
N SER A 17 7.21 13.82 -10.16
CA SER A 17 7.49 12.44 -10.54
C SER A 17 6.38 11.80 -11.37
N LYS A 18 6.79 10.92 -12.29
CA LYS A 18 5.90 10.03 -13.06
C LYS A 18 5.74 8.65 -12.41
N ASP A 19 6.45 8.38 -11.32
CA ASP A 19 6.38 7.12 -10.57
C ASP A 19 5.24 7.19 -9.56
N THR A 20 4.04 7.11 -10.12
CA THR A 20 2.78 7.24 -9.39
C THR A 20 1.94 5.98 -9.61
N THR A 21 1.20 5.58 -8.58
CA THR A 21 0.34 4.40 -8.60
C THR A 21 -1.01 4.73 -7.97
N THR A 22 -2.00 3.84 -8.12
CA THR A 22 -3.31 4.04 -7.51
C THR A 22 -3.26 3.74 -6.01
N GLY A 23 -3.88 4.59 -5.18
CA GLY A 23 -3.92 4.37 -3.73
C GLY A 23 -4.61 3.06 -3.34
N ARG A 24 -5.53 2.57 -4.20
CA ARG A 24 -6.18 1.27 -4.05
C ARG A 24 -5.20 0.10 -4.22
N SER A 25 -4.28 0.15 -5.19
CA SER A 25 -3.34 -0.94 -5.43
C SER A 25 -2.35 -1.10 -4.28
N ILE A 26 -1.84 0.01 -3.72
CA ILE A 26 -0.96 0.00 -2.55
C ILE A 26 -1.65 -0.66 -1.35
N ARG A 27 -2.94 -0.39 -1.13
CA ARG A 27 -3.68 -0.97 0.01
C ARG A 27 -3.97 -2.43 -0.16
N LEU A 28 -4.35 -2.85 -1.37
CA LEU A 28 -4.51 -4.26 -1.67
C LEU A 28 -3.17 -4.99 -1.50
N ALA A 29 -2.07 -4.40 -1.97
CA ALA A 29 -0.74 -4.95 -1.76
C ALA A 29 -0.39 -5.05 -0.26
N ALA A 30 -0.61 -3.98 0.51
CA ALA A 30 -0.32 -3.95 1.95
C ALA A 30 -1.19 -4.93 2.76
N GLY A 31 -2.48 -5.00 2.44
CA GLY A 31 -3.42 -5.92 3.08
C GLY A 31 -3.14 -7.38 2.72
N LEU A 32 -2.78 -7.67 1.47
CA LEU A 32 -2.34 -9.02 1.05
C LEU A 32 -0.99 -9.40 1.67
N SER A 33 -0.02 -8.48 1.73
CA SER A 33 1.28 -8.76 2.35
C SER A 33 1.13 -9.06 3.84
N LEU A 34 0.28 -8.32 4.54
CA LEU A 34 0.04 -8.53 5.97
C LEU A 34 -0.85 -9.75 6.21
N GLY A 35 -1.93 -9.89 5.45
CA GLY A 35 -2.90 -10.97 5.61
C GLY A 35 -2.35 -12.33 5.19
N ILE A 36 -1.72 -12.44 4.03
CA ILE A 36 -1.23 -13.72 3.49
C ILE A 36 0.26 -13.88 3.77
N GLY A 37 1.07 -12.86 3.49
CA GLY A 37 2.52 -12.94 3.63
C GLY A 37 2.95 -13.24 5.07
N VAL A 38 2.50 -12.42 6.02
CA VAL A 38 2.84 -12.64 7.45
C VAL A 38 2.23 -13.95 7.96
N SER A 39 1.02 -14.30 7.56
CA SER A 39 0.39 -15.56 7.95
C SER A 39 1.16 -16.79 7.48
N LEU A 40 1.73 -16.78 6.28
CA LEU A 40 2.60 -17.86 5.78
C LEU A 40 3.89 -17.97 6.60
N ILE A 41 4.50 -16.83 6.93
CA ILE A 41 5.70 -16.79 7.78
C ILE A 41 5.37 -17.37 9.16
N LEU A 42 4.26 -16.94 9.76
CA LEU A 42 3.79 -17.44 11.05
C LEU A 42 3.44 -18.94 11.01
N TYR A 43 2.92 -19.43 9.88
CA TYR A 43 2.64 -20.85 9.70
C TYR A 43 3.93 -21.69 9.70
N LEU A 44 4.95 -21.23 8.98
CA LEU A 44 6.28 -21.85 8.91
C LEU A 44 7.00 -21.82 10.28
N VAL A 45 7.06 -20.65 10.92
CA VAL A 45 7.63 -20.49 12.26
C VAL A 45 6.84 -21.28 13.30
N GLY A 46 5.53 -21.41 13.08
CA GLY A 46 4.63 -22.22 13.89
C GLY A 46 4.96 -23.71 13.91
N TYR A 47 5.84 -24.20 13.03
CA TYR A 47 6.41 -25.54 13.14
C TYR A 47 7.34 -25.69 14.34
N LEU A 48 8.09 -24.63 14.68
CA LEU A 48 8.98 -24.57 15.84
C LEU A 48 8.22 -24.14 17.11
N TYR A 49 7.29 -23.20 16.97
CA TYR A 49 6.52 -22.64 18.08
C TYR A 49 5.02 -22.70 17.79
N PRO A 50 4.31 -23.77 18.20
CA PRO A 50 2.91 -24.01 17.81
C PRO A 50 1.95 -22.91 18.28
N LEU A 51 2.27 -22.21 19.38
CA LEU A 51 1.52 -21.06 19.87
C LEU A 51 1.50 -19.88 18.88
N GLY A 52 2.53 -19.72 18.04
CA GLY A 52 2.59 -18.66 17.02
C GLY A 52 1.47 -18.76 15.99
N ARG A 53 0.88 -19.95 15.79
CA ARG A 53 -0.24 -20.15 14.87
C ARG A 53 -1.53 -19.51 15.34
N ILE A 54 -1.68 -19.23 16.64
CA ILE A 54 -2.85 -18.54 17.20
C ILE A 54 -2.94 -17.10 16.68
N VAL A 55 -1.82 -16.51 16.26
CA VAL A 55 -1.75 -15.14 15.75
C VAL A 55 -2.21 -15.05 14.28
N ILE A 56 -2.24 -16.16 13.55
CA ILE A 56 -2.64 -16.22 12.13
C ILE A 56 -4.04 -15.64 11.85
N PRO A 57 -5.11 -15.99 12.59
CA PRO A 57 -6.41 -15.35 12.37
C PRO A 57 -6.38 -13.83 12.57
N PHE A 58 -5.57 -13.32 13.50
CA PHE A 58 -5.43 -11.88 13.73
C PHE A 58 -4.71 -11.17 12.57
N THR A 59 -3.69 -11.80 11.97
CA THR A 59 -3.01 -11.24 10.79
C THR A 59 -3.92 -11.24 9.56
N PHE A 60 -4.75 -12.28 9.36
CA PHE A 60 -5.75 -12.29 8.31
C PHE A 60 -6.81 -11.19 8.48
N ILE A 61 -7.35 -11.03 9.70
CA ILE A 61 -8.36 -9.99 9.99
C ILE A 61 -7.76 -8.59 9.79
N SER A 62 -6.56 -8.33 10.30
CA SER A 62 -5.90 -7.04 10.12
C SER A 62 -5.57 -6.74 8.65
N GLY A 63 -5.14 -7.74 7.87
CA GLY A 63 -4.97 -7.63 6.42
C GLY A 63 -6.28 -7.27 5.71
N MET A 64 -7.40 -7.91 6.07
CA MET A 64 -8.73 -7.58 5.53
C MET A 64 -9.17 -6.16 5.89
N VAL A 65 -8.95 -5.72 7.13
CA VAL A 65 -9.30 -4.37 7.57
C VAL A 65 -8.56 -3.33 6.71
N ILE A 66 -7.27 -3.53 6.45
CA ILE A 66 -6.47 -2.63 5.60
C ILE A 66 -7.04 -2.52 4.18
N CYS A 67 -7.56 -3.61 3.62
CA CYS A 67 -8.20 -3.63 2.31
C CYS A 67 -9.52 -2.84 2.26
N ILE A 68 -10.23 -2.72 3.38
CA ILE A 68 -11.56 -2.09 3.45
C ILE A 68 -11.49 -0.57 3.70
N ILE A 69 -10.46 -0.09 4.41
CA ILE A 69 -10.32 1.34 4.71
C ILE A 69 -10.29 2.14 3.38
N PRO A 70 -10.98 3.30 3.28
CA PRO A 70 -11.01 4.12 2.07
C PRO A 70 -9.68 4.86 1.80
N PRO A 71 -9.18 4.90 0.55
CA PRO A 71 -7.91 5.52 0.20
C PRO A 71 -7.84 7.00 0.61
N LEU A 72 -6.69 7.42 1.17
CA LEU A 72 -6.42 8.83 1.53
C LEU A 72 -6.43 9.73 0.27
N GLY A 73 -6.03 9.18 -0.87
CA GLY A 73 -6.09 9.81 -2.18
C GLY A 73 -6.22 8.76 -3.29
N ARG A 74 -6.74 9.15 -4.45
CA ARG A 74 -6.88 8.23 -5.61
C ARG A 74 -5.52 7.73 -6.10
N TYR A 75 -4.50 8.58 -6.02
CA TYR A 75 -3.13 8.26 -6.44
C TYR A 75 -2.15 8.49 -5.30
N CYS A 76 -1.04 7.77 -5.37
CA CYS A 76 0.10 7.88 -4.48
C CYS A 76 1.37 8.00 -5.32
N CYS A 77 2.29 8.85 -4.88
CA CYS A 77 3.60 9.01 -5.49
C CYS A 77 4.61 8.26 -4.63
N LEU A 78 5.36 7.36 -5.26
CA LEU A 78 6.31 6.50 -4.55
C LEU A 78 7.61 7.23 -4.19
N GLU A 79 7.89 8.38 -4.79
CA GLU A 79 9.09 9.16 -4.49
C GLU A 79 8.94 10.05 -3.25
N CYS A 80 7.78 10.70 -3.10
CA CYS A 80 7.54 11.64 -2.00
C CYS A 80 6.46 11.18 -1.01
N ASP A 81 5.98 9.94 -1.15
CA ASP A 81 4.91 9.32 -0.36
C ASP A 81 3.61 10.15 -0.28
N ALA A 82 3.38 11.01 -1.28
CA ALA A 82 2.24 11.91 -1.34
C ALA A 82 1.00 11.25 -1.93
N TYR A 83 -0.15 11.44 -1.28
CA TYR A 83 -1.46 11.00 -1.77
C TYR A 83 -2.29 12.18 -2.25
N TRP A 84 -2.89 12.11 -3.44
CA TRP A 84 -3.74 13.19 -3.98
C TRP A 84 -4.89 12.65 -4.85
N ASN A 85 -5.79 13.55 -5.23
CA ASN A 85 -6.84 13.30 -6.21
C ASN A 85 -6.64 14.21 -7.44
N PRO A 86 -6.68 13.71 -8.69
CA PRO A 86 -6.63 14.56 -9.89
C PRO A 86 -7.75 15.59 -9.95
N ASP A 87 -8.91 15.31 -9.35
CA ASP A 87 -10.05 16.24 -9.36
C ASP A 87 -9.76 17.51 -8.54
N ASN A 88 -8.86 17.42 -7.54
CA ASN A 88 -8.45 18.52 -6.66
C ASN A 88 -6.94 18.41 -6.36
N PRO A 89 -6.05 18.80 -7.29
CA PRO A 89 -4.61 18.55 -7.18
C PRO A 89 -3.90 19.39 -6.09
N SER A 90 -4.56 20.42 -5.56
CA SER A 90 -4.06 21.26 -4.46
C SER A 90 -4.19 20.60 -3.08
N LEU A 91 -5.04 19.57 -2.94
CA LEU A 91 -5.23 18.83 -1.69
C LEU A 91 -4.36 17.56 -1.71
N PHE A 92 -3.27 17.60 -0.94
CA PHE A 92 -2.35 16.48 -0.75
C PHE A 92 -2.38 15.97 0.69
N TRP A 93 -2.27 14.65 0.85
CA TRP A 93 -2.24 13.96 2.13
C TRP A 93 -0.91 13.25 2.31
N ARG A 94 -0.26 13.43 3.47
CA ARG A 94 1.13 13.03 3.79
C ARG A 94 2.14 13.48 2.73
N VAL A 95 2.74 14.66 2.90
CA VAL A 95 3.96 14.98 2.15
C VAL A 95 5.14 14.50 2.99
N LYS A 96 6.03 13.65 2.45
CA LYS A 96 7.33 13.45 3.10
C LYS A 96 8.00 14.84 3.16
N PRO A 97 8.44 15.33 4.34
CA PRO A 97 9.12 16.62 4.40
C PRO A 97 10.37 16.55 3.52
N PRO A 98 10.64 17.58 2.70
CA PRO A 98 11.82 17.58 1.83
C PRO A 98 13.08 17.47 2.70
N GLY A 99 13.90 16.44 2.48
CA GLY A 99 15.20 16.27 3.15
C GLY A 99 15.37 15.06 4.08
N LEU A 100 14.37 14.16 4.19
CA LEU A 100 14.51 12.83 4.80
C LEU A 100 14.50 11.71 3.76
#